data_AF-A0A5P9NID7-F1
#
_entry.id   AF-A0A5P9NID7-F1
#
_cell.length_a   1.000
_cell.length_b   1.000
_cell.length_c   1.000
_cell.angle_alpha   90.00
_cell.angle_beta   90.00
_cell.angle_gamma   90.00
#
_symmetry.space_group_name_H-M   'P 1'
#
loop_
_entity.id
_entity.type
_entity.pdbx_description
1 polymer ?
#
loop_
_entity_poly.entity_id
_entity_poly.type
_entity_poly.pdbx_seq_one_letter_code
_entity_poly.pdbx_strand_id
1 'polypeptide(L)'
;MRILIGISTGLLCLASTLAFAKSPTHCYVSGETSGSKPSHAYGSKQNPYGSLGEVQADPDCVVINVLYSETPLDGGIVLKDGQELVGIKGKKGKKGKKGKKDALPVITNSTTALGGAGIILAKDSKVKHIHVRDTYSSGILGFPDVNANIGGKLVLQGVHVTGANQSQQFNPLTNSTSPSILLGFQEATDLTIKNSNVGEADTPSIVVAQLDGHGKIRISNTRVYDQGHVPDGGSEYSAGISLNGLGESSVDIEVLNTSVSNIGHEVVSNSDGLLMIHQGNGSMTAKVDGYRYSNPEGRGAQRSSTGIEMGCIYGTGCRFSGTVTDSVITDAFLAGIQVIDFYGAVPGTDNTVIVDIRDNEISGSRAGIYLGADNLNGTRQWNVVNNIISDPVLYGMLILAFESNLAEVYIEGNTVQNAGDSGLVFVGNSAGITQFDAGLGGLGSEGNNRIINSAVNDIVAEGVPVSAANNWWGSEAGPTSVLEIFGGTVDVDPFLESDPQ
;
A
#
# COMPACT_ATOMS: atom_id res chain seq x y z
N MET A 1 -26.82 -20.44 -74.42
CA MET A 1 -26.30 -20.81 -73.07
C MET A 1 -25.20 -19.84 -72.68
N ARG A 2 -25.58 -18.80 -71.92
CA ARG A 2 -24.79 -17.99 -70.96
C ARG A 2 -25.80 -17.03 -70.34
N ILE A 3 -26.08 -17.27 -69.07
CA ILE A 3 -27.19 -16.69 -68.30
C ILE A 3 -26.74 -15.32 -67.77
N LEU A 4 -27.56 -14.28 -67.98
CA LEU A 4 -27.47 -13.01 -67.26
C LEU A 4 -27.94 -13.24 -65.81
N ILE A 5 -27.11 -12.91 -64.84
CA ILE A 5 -27.52 -12.74 -63.43
C ILE A 5 -27.21 -11.29 -63.07
N GLY A 6 -28.24 -10.46 -63.03
CA GLY A 6 -28.18 -9.11 -62.48
C GLY A 6 -28.27 -9.19 -60.95
N ILE A 7 -27.22 -8.78 -60.25
CA ILE A 7 -27.22 -8.62 -58.80
C ILE A 7 -27.62 -7.17 -58.51
N SER A 8 -28.83 -7.02 -57.96
CA SER A 8 -29.34 -5.77 -57.39
C SER A 8 -28.68 -5.53 -56.04
N THR A 9 -27.90 -4.45 -55.92
CA THR A 9 -27.37 -3.92 -54.66
C THR A 9 -28.49 -3.21 -53.90
N GLY A 10 -29.20 -3.97 -53.07
CA GLY A 10 -30.11 -3.41 -52.05
C GLY A 10 -29.31 -2.72 -50.95
N LEU A 11 -29.41 -1.39 -50.88
CA LEU A 11 -28.89 -0.56 -49.80
C LEU A 11 -29.68 -0.87 -48.51
N LEU A 12 -29.09 -1.65 -47.60
CA LEU A 12 -29.66 -1.97 -46.30
C LEU A 12 -29.45 -0.76 -45.37
N CYS A 13 -30.46 0.11 -45.23
CA CYS A 13 -30.49 1.10 -44.16
C CYS A 13 -30.62 0.39 -42.81
N LEU A 14 -29.49 0.13 -42.16
CA LEU A 14 -29.45 -0.18 -40.73
C LEU A 14 -29.95 1.06 -39.97
N ALA A 15 -31.23 1.07 -39.61
CA ALA A 15 -31.75 2.00 -38.63
C ALA A 15 -31.06 1.70 -37.30
N SER A 16 -30.04 2.48 -36.96
CA SER A 16 -29.47 2.53 -35.63
C SER A 16 -30.56 3.04 -34.68
N THR A 17 -31.23 2.12 -34.00
CA THR A 17 -32.05 2.45 -32.85
C THR A 17 -31.14 3.09 -31.81
N LEU A 18 -31.22 4.41 -31.70
CA LEU A 18 -30.69 5.17 -30.57
C LEU A 18 -31.40 4.63 -29.32
N ALA A 19 -30.82 3.62 -28.68
CA ALA A 19 -31.23 3.18 -27.36
C ALA A 19 -30.95 4.33 -26.40
N PHE A 20 -31.98 5.11 -26.07
CA PHE A 20 -31.91 6.05 -24.97
C PHE A 20 -31.61 5.24 -23.71
N ALA A 21 -30.39 5.36 -23.19
CA ALA A 21 -30.01 4.72 -21.95
C ALA A 21 -31.01 5.12 -20.86
N LYS A 22 -31.76 4.14 -20.35
CA LYS A 22 -32.70 4.33 -19.24
C LYS A 22 -31.91 4.93 -18.07
N SER A 23 -32.39 6.03 -17.50
CA SER A 23 -31.75 6.63 -16.32
C SER A 23 -31.57 5.58 -15.22
N PRO A 24 -30.44 5.58 -14.48
CA PRO A 24 -30.20 4.60 -13.43
C PRO A 24 -31.33 4.56 -12.41
N THR A 25 -31.78 3.36 -12.03
CA THR A 25 -32.77 3.20 -10.97
C THR A 25 -32.10 3.44 -9.62
N HIS A 26 -32.61 4.41 -8.86
CA HIS A 26 -32.15 4.72 -7.52
C HIS A 26 -33.07 4.08 -6.47
N CYS A 27 -32.50 3.32 -5.55
CA CYS A 27 -33.18 2.77 -4.39
C CYS A 27 -32.67 3.42 -3.11
N TYR A 28 -33.47 3.34 -2.05
CA TYR A 28 -33.15 3.89 -0.75
C TYR A 28 -33.32 2.82 0.31
N VAL A 29 -32.37 2.73 1.25
CA VAL A 29 -32.40 1.79 2.38
C VAL A 29 -32.07 2.56 3.67
N SER A 30 -32.68 2.17 4.79
CA SER A 30 -32.52 2.82 6.09
C SER A 30 -32.68 1.80 7.21
N GLY A 31 -31.88 1.92 8.29
CA GLY A 31 -32.08 1.10 9.49
C GLY A 31 -33.31 1.51 10.32
N GLU A 32 -33.91 2.67 10.01
CA GLU A 32 -35.18 3.08 10.59
C GLU A 32 -36.35 2.56 9.74
N THR A 33 -37.03 1.54 10.25
CA THR A 33 -38.31 1.06 9.71
C THR A 33 -39.44 1.99 10.13
N SER A 34 -39.45 3.23 9.62
CA SER A 34 -40.68 4.03 9.72
C SER A 34 -41.76 3.28 8.95
N GLY A 35 -42.77 2.76 9.66
CA GLY A 35 -43.79 1.83 9.13
C GLY A 35 -44.19 2.14 7.69
N SER A 36 -44.20 1.10 6.86
CA SER A 36 -44.44 1.17 5.42
C SER A 36 -45.58 2.14 5.12
N LYS A 37 -45.31 3.16 4.32
CA LYS A 37 -46.36 4.08 3.87
C LYS A 37 -47.00 3.49 2.61
N PRO A 38 -48.24 2.98 2.67
CA PRO A 38 -48.82 2.21 1.56
C PRO A 38 -48.95 3.02 0.26
N SER A 39 -48.88 4.35 0.33
CA SER A 39 -49.02 5.26 -0.80
C SER A 39 -47.72 5.51 -1.58
N HIS A 40 -46.59 4.93 -1.21
CA HIS A 40 -45.29 5.14 -1.86
C HIS A 40 -44.67 3.82 -2.31
N ALA A 41 -44.07 3.82 -3.51
CA ALA A 41 -43.30 2.68 -4.00
C ALA A 41 -42.21 2.28 -2.99
N TYR A 42 -42.09 0.98 -2.73
CA TYR A 42 -41.05 0.45 -1.87
C TYR A 42 -39.67 0.73 -2.47
N GLY A 43 -38.67 0.97 -1.63
CA GLY A 43 -37.34 1.39 -2.07
C GLY A 43 -37.24 2.86 -2.48
N SER A 44 -38.30 3.66 -2.34
CA SER A 44 -38.25 5.12 -2.57
C SER A 44 -37.69 5.85 -1.34
N LYS A 45 -37.28 7.11 -1.51
CA LYS A 45 -36.77 7.93 -0.39
C LYS A 45 -37.77 8.11 0.76
N GLN A 46 -39.07 8.09 0.45
CA GLN A 46 -40.16 8.25 1.42
C GLN A 46 -40.62 6.92 2.04
N ASN A 47 -40.27 5.80 1.39
CA ASN A 47 -40.59 4.44 1.81
C ASN A 47 -39.38 3.53 1.49
N PRO A 48 -38.24 3.74 2.18
CA PRO A 48 -37.01 3.01 1.91
C PRO A 48 -37.15 1.53 2.28
N TYR A 49 -36.28 0.71 1.71
CA TYR A 49 -36.04 -0.66 2.17
C TYR A 49 -35.66 -0.66 3.66
N GLY A 50 -36.16 -1.65 4.41
CA GLY A 50 -35.89 -1.79 5.85
C GLY A 50 -34.61 -2.58 6.17
N SER A 51 -34.01 -3.22 5.17
CA SER A 51 -32.80 -4.03 5.32
C SER A 51 -31.94 -4.06 4.06
N LEU A 52 -30.67 -4.41 4.22
CA LEU A 52 -29.73 -4.60 3.11
C LEU A 52 -30.14 -5.78 2.21
N GLY A 53 -30.66 -6.86 2.80
CA GLY A 53 -31.12 -8.03 2.05
C GLY A 53 -32.29 -7.72 1.10
N GLU A 54 -33.22 -6.86 1.49
CA GLU A 54 -34.34 -6.46 0.63
C GLU A 54 -33.88 -5.62 -0.57
N VAL A 55 -33.00 -4.64 -0.36
CA VAL A 55 -32.50 -3.81 -1.48
C VAL A 55 -31.57 -4.61 -2.40
N GLN A 56 -30.82 -5.58 -1.86
CA GLN A 56 -30.02 -6.50 -2.66
C GLN A 56 -30.88 -7.37 -3.59
N ALA A 57 -32.05 -7.81 -3.11
CA ALA A 57 -32.99 -8.63 -3.87
C ALA A 57 -33.66 -7.88 -5.03
N ASP A 58 -33.65 -6.54 -5.03
CA ASP A 58 -34.24 -5.73 -6.10
C ASP A 58 -33.38 -5.80 -7.39
N PRO A 59 -33.88 -6.44 -8.47
CA PRO A 59 -33.11 -6.63 -9.70
C PRO A 59 -32.93 -5.33 -10.50
N ASP A 60 -33.80 -4.35 -10.30
CA ASP A 60 -33.76 -3.09 -11.05
C ASP A 60 -32.82 -2.06 -10.42
N CYS A 61 -32.35 -2.32 -9.20
CA CYS A 61 -31.58 -1.37 -8.41
C CYS A 61 -30.13 -1.22 -8.88
N VAL A 62 -29.78 -0.04 -9.42
CA VAL A 62 -28.42 0.27 -9.89
C VAL A 62 -27.67 1.14 -8.89
N VAL A 63 -28.36 2.06 -8.22
CA VAL A 63 -27.76 2.95 -7.20
C VAL A 63 -28.51 2.79 -5.89
N ILE A 64 -27.83 2.23 -4.88
CA ILE A 64 -28.33 2.06 -3.53
C ILE A 64 -27.93 3.28 -2.69
N ASN A 65 -28.91 4.07 -2.26
CA ASN A 65 -28.71 5.20 -1.37
C ASN A 65 -28.97 4.77 0.07
N VAL A 66 -27.92 4.68 0.87
CA VAL A 66 -28.03 4.35 2.30
C VAL A 66 -28.33 5.62 3.07
N LEU A 67 -29.51 5.72 3.65
CA LEU A 67 -29.88 6.86 4.47
C LEU A 67 -29.26 6.74 5.86
N TYR A 68 -28.71 7.84 6.36
CA TYR A 68 -28.32 7.91 7.77
C TYR A 68 -29.52 7.59 8.68
N SER A 69 -29.28 6.67 9.62
CA SER A 69 -30.16 6.31 10.73
C SER A 69 -29.33 6.13 12.00
N GLU A 70 -29.94 6.32 13.17
CA GLU A 70 -29.26 6.02 14.44
C GLU A 70 -29.06 4.50 14.65
N THR A 71 -29.90 3.68 14.02
CA THR A 71 -29.75 2.22 13.96
C THR A 71 -28.88 1.84 12.76
N PRO A 72 -27.74 1.14 12.95
CA PRO A 72 -26.97 0.59 11.84
C PRO A 72 -27.75 -0.43 11.01
N LEU A 73 -27.38 -0.59 9.75
CA LEU A 73 -27.89 -1.66 8.89
C LEU A 73 -26.99 -2.89 9.04
N ASP A 74 -27.49 -3.91 9.72
CA ASP A 74 -26.74 -5.14 9.98
C ASP A 74 -26.98 -6.25 8.93
N GLY A 75 -26.02 -7.17 8.82
CA GLY A 75 -26.09 -8.36 7.96
C GLY A 75 -25.30 -8.28 6.65
N GLY A 76 -24.65 -7.14 6.39
CA GLY A 76 -23.84 -6.91 5.19
C GLY A 76 -24.63 -6.85 3.87
N ILE A 77 -23.92 -6.62 2.76
CA ILE A 77 -24.50 -6.53 1.41
C ILE A 77 -23.54 -7.03 0.32
N VAL A 78 -24.07 -7.68 -0.71
CA VAL A 78 -23.38 -8.06 -1.95
C VAL A 78 -23.82 -7.14 -3.07
N LEU A 79 -22.87 -6.45 -3.70
CA LEU A 79 -23.14 -5.59 -4.84
C LEU A 79 -23.23 -6.40 -6.14
N LYS A 80 -23.98 -5.87 -7.11
CA LYS A 80 -24.04 -6.37 -8.49
C LYS A 80 -23.05 -5.62 -9.38
N ASP A 81 -22.74 -6.17 -10.55
CA ASP A 81 -21.87 -5.50 -11.51
C ASP A 81 -22.36 -4.09 -11.85
N GLY A 82 -21.46 -3.11 -11.77
CA GLY A 82 -21.72 -1.69 -12.02
C GLY A 82 -22.54 -0.98 -10.94
N GLN A 83 -22.93 -1.66 -9.85
CA GLN A 83 -23.79 -1.09 -8.83
C GLN A 83 -23.03 -0.07 -7.96
N GLU A 84 -23.72 1.00 -7.57
CA GLU A 84 -23.17 2.01 -6.65
C GLU A 84 -23.87 1.96 -5.29
N LEU A 85 -23.08 1.95 -4.21
CA LEU A 85 -23.54 2.11 -2.83
C LEU A 85 -23.12 3.49 -2.31
N VAL A 86 -24.08 4.35 -2.03
CA VAL A 86 -23.84 5.76 -1.70
C VAL A 86 -24.50 6.13 -0.39
N GLY A 87 -23.69 6.57 0.58
CA GLY A 87 -24.19 7.05 1.84
C GLY A 87 -24.71 8.48 1.77
N ILE A 88 -25.93 8.68 2.25
CA ILE A 88 -26.58 9.98 2.39
C ILE A 88 -26.42 10.44 3.83
N LYS A 89 -25.49 11.36 4.03
CA LYS A 89 -25.11 11.90 5.35
C LYS A 89 -26.30 12.43 6.14
N GLY A 90 -26.21 12.30 7.47
CA GLY A 90 -27.17 12.84 8.41
C GLY A 90 -27.33 14.36 8.27
N LYS A 91 -28.59 14.83 8.31
CA LYS A 91 -28.89 16.26 8.39
C LYS A 91 -28.93 16.69 9.85
N LYS A 92 -28.60 17.96 10.11
CA LYS A 92 -28.79 18.56 11.44
C LYS A 92 -30.23 18.32 11.89
N GLY A 93 -30.41 17.70 13.04
CA GLY A 93 -31.74 17.43 13.60
C GLY A 93 -32.57 18.71 13.73
N LYS A 94 -33.87 18.64 13.43
CA LYS A 94 -34.82 19.69 13.85
C LYS A 94 -34.84 19.72 15.39
N LYS A 95 -35.01 20.90 16.01
CA LYS A 95 -35.05 21.07 17.48
C LYS A 95 -35.82 19.92 18.15
N GLY A 96 -35.14 19.15 19.00
CA GLY A 96 -35.71 18.01 19.73
C GLY A 96 -35.47 16.61 19.14
N LYS A 97 -34.95 16.47 17.91
CA LYS A 97 -34.48 15.18 17.37
C LYS A 97 -32.95 15.15 17.30
N LYS A 98 -32.34 14.09 17.85
CA LYS A 98 -30.91 13.80 17.72
C LYS A 98 -30.64 13.42 16.26
N GLY A 99 -30.09 14.34 15.48
CA GLY A 99 -29.53 14.03 14.17
C GLY A 99 -28.10 14.55 14.15
N LYS A 100 -27.12 13.68 13.88
CA LYS A 100 -25.71 14.06 13.79
C LYS A 100 -25.46 14.63 12.40
N LYS A 101 -25.24 15.95 12.33
CA LYS A 101 -24.90 16.64 11.08
C LYS A 101 -23.64 15.98 10.49
N ASP A 102 -23.70 15.66 9.20
CA ASP A 102 -22.58 15.11 8.42
C ASP A 102 -22.13 13.69 8.80
N ALA A 103 -22.85 13.01 9.71
CA ALA A 103 -22.56 11.61 10.06
C ALA A 103 -22.85 10.67 8.88
N LEU A 104 -21.97 9.69 8.68
CA LEU A 104 -22.14 8.65 7.65
C LEU A 104 -23.17 7.62 8.11
N PRO A 105 -23.99 7.08 7.19
CA PRO A 105 -24.74 5.86 7.49
C PRO A 105 -23.78 4.70 7.79
N VAL A 106 -24.21 3.83 8.70
CA VAL A 106 -23.40 2.71 9.21
C VAL A 106 -23.94 1.39 8.69
N ILE A 107 -23.05 0.57 8.14
CA ILE A 107 -23.28 -0.84 7.83
C ILE A 107 -22.46 -1.69 8.80
N THR A 108 -23.07 -2.71 9.38
CA THR A 108 -22.40 -3.71 10.21
C THR A 108 -22.63 -5.11 9.63
N ASN A 109 -21.87 -6.09 10.12
CA ASN A 109 -22.23 -7.49 9.95
C ASN A 109 -21.76 -8.28 11.18
N SER A 110 -22.62 -8.34 12.19
CA SER A 110 -22.34 -8.99 13.46
C SER A 110 -22.43 -10.53 13.42
N THR A 111 -22.76 -11.10 12.25
CA THR A 111 -23.05 -12.53 12.05
C THR A 111 -22.08 -13.16 11.06
N THR A 112 -22.18 -14.48 10.85
CA THR A 112 -21.43 -15.19 9.79
C THR A 112 -22.06 -15.08 8.41
N ALA A 113 -23.19 -14.37 8.26
CA ALA A 113 -23.79 -14.14 6.95
C ALA A 113 -22.78 -13.48 6.02
N LEU A 114 -22.72 -13.90 4.75
CA LEU A 114 -21.74 -13.39 3.77
C LEU A 114 -20.28 -13.55 4.24
N GLY A 115 -19.98 -14.59 5.01
CA GLY A 115 -18.64 -14.80 5.59
C GLY A 115 -18.26 -13.76 6.65
N GLY A 116 -19.23 -12.99 7.15
CA GLY A 116 -19.01 -11.90 8.11
C GLY A 116 -18.61 -10.56 7.50
N ALA A 117 -18.58 -10.46 6.16
CA ALA A 117 -18.15 -9.25 5.49
C ALA A 117 -19.23 -8.16 5.52
N GLY A 118 -18.83 -6.90 5.68
CA GLY A 118 -19.77 -5.77 5.62
C GLY A 118 -20.28 -5.50 4.21
N ILE A 119 -19.37 -5.41 3.24
CA ILE A 119 -19.69 -5.18 1.83
C ILE A 119 -18.87 -6.13 0.96
N ILE A 120 -19.54 -6.92 0.12
CA ILE A 120 -18.92 -7.72 -0.95
C ILE A 120 -19.05 -6.97 -2.27
N LEU A 121 -17.92 -6.67 -2.90
CA LEU A 121 -17.85 -5.96 -4.17
C LEU A 121 -18.07 -6.91 -5.36
N ALA A 122 -18.43 -6.32 -6.50
CA ALA A 122 -18.52 -6.95 -7.81
C ALA A 122 -17.81 -6.08 -8.86
N LYS A 123 -17.86 -6.48 -10.15
CA LYS A 123 -17.23 -5.72 -11.23
C LYS A 123 -17.74 -4.29 -11.25
N ASP A 124 -16.86 -3.31 -11.51
CA ASP A 124 -17.25 -1.91 -11.69
C ASP A 124 -18.03 -1.27 -10.51
N SER A 125 -17.93 -1.86 -9.32
CA SER A 125 -18.62 -1.40 -8.10
C SER A 125 -18.06 -0.08 -7.58
N LYS A 126 -18.94 0.74 -6.98
CA LYS A 126 -18.53 1.98 -6.30
C LYS A 126 -19.15 2.09 -4.93
N VAL A 127 -18.34 2.35 -3.91
CA VAL A 127 -18.78 2.60 -2.54
C VAL A 127 -18.35 4.00 -2.12
N LYS A 128 -19.31 4.81 -1.69
CA LYS A 128 -19.09 6.22 -1.37
C LYS A 128 -19.74 6.58 -0.04
N HIS A 129 -19.00 7.25 0.84
CA HIS A 129 -19.55 7.89 2.05
C HIS A 129 -20.29 6.94 3.00
N ILE A 130 -19.76 5.73 3.18
CA ILE A 130 -20.29 4.72 4.10
C ILE A 130 -19.30 4.52 5.25
N HIS A 131 -19.80 4.29 6.46
CA HIS A 131 -19.02 3.72 7.55
C HIS A 131 -19.37 2.24 7.67
N VAL A 132 -18.42 1.35 7.41
CA VAL A 132 -18.52 -0.06 7.74
C VAL A 132 -17.88 -0.28 9.11
N ARG A 133 -18.62 -0.87 10.04
CA ARG A 133 -18.19 -0.96 11.43
C ARG A 133 -18.44 -2.33 12.03
N ASP A 134 -17.58 -2.76 12.95
CA ASP A 134 -17.79 -3.92 13.83
C ASP A 134 -18.18 -5.19 13.07
N THR A 135 -17.55 -5.43 11.91
CA THR A 135 -17.83 -6.61 11.08
C THR A 135 -17.19 -7.85 11.68
N TYR A 136 -17.86 -8.99 11.53
CA TYR A 136 -17.36 -10.28 12.02
C TYR A 136 -16.01 -10.65 11.37
N SER A 137 -15.85 -10.35 10.08
CA SER A 137 -14.59 -10.44 9.33
C SER A 137 -14.32 -9.09 8.64
N SER A 138 -13.89 -9.08 7.38
CA SER A 138 -13.54 -7.87 6.62
C SER A 138 -14.68 -6.86 6.53
N GLY A 139 -14.36 -5.58 6.61
CA GLY A 139 -15.32 -4.52 6.30
C GLY A 139 -15.72 -4.53 4.82
N ILE A 140 -14.74 -4.61 3.93
CA ILE A 140 -14.96 -4.68 2.48
C ILE A 140 -14.17 -5.84 1.89
N LEU A 141 -14.84 -6.65 1.07
CA LEU A 141 -14.30 -7.85 0.47
C LEU A 141 -14.56 -7.87 -1.03
N GLY A 142 -13.54 -8.19 -1.82
CA GLY A 142 -13.68 -8.45 -3.25
C GLY A 142 -12.59 -9.41 -3.68
N PHE A 143 -12.90 -10.70 -3.74
CA PHE A 143 -11.92 -11.75 -4.05
C PHE A 143 -12.55 -12.78 -4.99
N PRO A 144 -11.81 -13.38 -5.94
CA PRO A 144 -12.39 -14.24 -6.96
C PRO A 144 -13.14 -15.47 -6.40
N ASP A 145 -12.66 -16.03 -5.28
CA ASP A 145 -13.31 -17.17 -4.61
C ASP A 145 -14.67 -16.82 -3.99
N VAL A 146 -14.92 -15.53 -3.75
CA VAL A 146 -16.17 -15.01 -3.18
C VAL A 146 -17.06 -14.45 -4.29
N ASN A 147 -16.46 -13.75 -5.25
CA ASN A 147 -17.12 -13.22 -6.43
C ASN A 147 -16.19 -13.31 -7.64
N ALA A 148 -16.45 -14.27 -8.51
CA ALA A 148 -15.62 -14.56 -9.68
C ALA A 148 -15.47 -13.37 -10.64
N ASN A 149 -16.38 -12.39 -10.61
CA ASN A 149 -16.38 -11.26 -11.54
C ASN A 149 -15.76 -9.98 -10.95
N ILE A 150 -15.05 -10.04 -9.82
CA ILE A 150 -14.43 -8.83 -9.24
C ILE A 150 -13.35 -8.25 -10.16
N GLY A 151 -13.39 -6.92 -10.37
CA GLY A 151 -12.43 -6.20 -11.22
C GLY A 151 -13.05 -4.98 -11.90
N GLY A 152 -12.47 -4.57 -13.04
CA GLY A 152 -12.91 -3.39 -13.76
C GLY A 152 -12.62 -2.10 -12.99
N LYS A 153 -13.53 -1.12 -13.03
CA LYS A 153 -13.33 0.18 -12.38
C LYS A 153 -13.96 0.23 -10.98
N LEU A 154 -13.14 0.08 -9.95
CA LEU A 154 -13.56 0.06 -8.55
C LEU A 154 -13.26 1.39 -7.86
N VAL A 155 -14.22 1.92 -7.10
CA VAL A 155 -14.05 3.18 -6.37
C VAL A 155 -14.52 3.06 -4.92
N LEU A 156 -13.61 3.25 -3.97
CA LEU A 156 -13.89 3.43 -2.55
C LEU A 156 -13.57 4.88 -2.18
N GLN A 157 -14.59 5.70 -1.93
CA GLN A 157 -14.41 7.14 -1.68
C GLN A 157 -15.10 7.59 -0.39
N GLY A 158 -14.35 8.21 0.53
CA GLY A 158 -14.96 8.67 1.78
C GLY A 158 -15.49 7.53 2.62
N VAL A 159 -14.86 6.35 2.52
CA VAL A 159 -15.27 5.14 3.22
C VAL A 159 -14.52 5.07 4.54
N HIS A 160 -15.26 4.76 5.60
CA HIS A 160 -14.68 4.50 6.91
C HIS A 160 -14.83 3.02 7.20
N VAL A 161 -13.76 2.33 7.55
CA VAL A 161 -13.80 0.93 8.03
C VAL A 161 -13.14 0.88 9.40
N THR A 162 -13.89 0.58 10.45
CA THR A 162 -13.35 0.47 11.81
C THR A 162 -13.92 -0.72 12.57
N GLY A 163 -13.15 -1.29 13.50
CA GLY A 163 -13.62 -2.44 14.29
C GLY A 163 -13.80 -3.72 13.47
N ALA A 164 -13.19 -3.81 12.28
CA ALA A 164 -13.30 -5.02 11.47
C ALA A 164 -12.60 -6.18 12.19
N ASN A 165 -13.22 -7.36 12.11
CA ASN A 165 -12.68 -8.60 12.65
C ASN A 165 -12.54 -8.61 14.19
N GLN A 166 -13.31 -7.79 14.91
CA GLN A 166 -13.25 -7.69 16.38
C GLN A 166 -14.39 -8.45 17.09
N SER A 167 -15.12 -9.32 16.39
CA SER A 167 -16.18 -10.08 17.05
C SER A 167 -15.61 -11.03 18.10
N GLN A 168 -16.34 -11.28 19.19
CA GLN A 168 -15.90 -12.19 20.27
C GLN A 168 -15.60 -13.63 19.79
N GLN A 169 -16.07 -14.01 18.61
CA GLN A 169 -15.88 -15.32 18.01
C GLN A 169 -14.77 -15.31 16.94
N PHE A 170 -14.27 -14.15 16.55
CA PHE A 170 -13.17 -14.04 15.60
C PHE A 170 -11.88 -14.44 16.29
N ASN A 171 -11.23 -15.46 15.75
CA ASN A 171 -9.88 -15.83 16.16
C ASN A 171 -8.88 -15.24 15.15
N PRO A 172 -8.19 -14.14 15.47
CA PRO A 172 -7.19 -13.53 14.59
C PRO A 172 -6.00 -14.46 14.31
N LEU A 173 -5.73 -15.45 15.17
CA LEU A 173 -4.65 -16.41 14.99
C LEU A 173 -4.90 -17.33 13.78
N THR A 174 -6.16 -17.68 13.53
CA THR A 174 -6.56 -18.59 12.43
C THR A 174 -7.12 -17.85 11.22
N ASN A 175 -7.40 -16.56 11.35
CA ASN A 175 -8.05 -15.74 10.33
C ASN A 175 -7.25 -14.46 10.01
N SER A 176 -5.92 -14.53 10.11
CA SER A 176 -5.01 -13.44 9.69
C SER A 176 -5.23 -12.98 8.25
N THR A 177 -5.93 -13.79 7.45
CA THR A 177 -6.38 -13.54 6.07
C THR A 177 -7.61 -12.65 5.94
N SER A 178 -8.16 -12.11 7.04
CA SER A 178 -9.36 -11.24 7.00
C SER A 178 -8.99 -9.79 7.30
N PRO A 179 -8.31 -9.05 6.40
CA PRO A 179 -7.99 -7.64 6.62
C PRO A 179 -9.25 -6.77 6.61
N SER A 180 -9.16 -5.52 7.06
CA SER A 180 -10.31 -4.59 7.03
C SER A 180 -10.87 -4.39 5.62
N ILE A 181 -9.99 -4.35 4.62
CA ILE A 181 -10.30 -4.32 3.20
C ILE A 181 -9.44 -5.39 2.51
N LEU A 182 -10.07 -6.41 1.95
CA LEU A 182 -9.41 -7.46 1.15
C LEU A 182 -9.85 -7.39 -0.30
N LEU A 183 -8.91 -7.17 -1.22
CA LEU A 183 -9.16 -7.10 -2.65
C LEU A 183 -8.18 -7.99 -3.43
N GLY A 184 -8.70 -8.88 -4.28
CA GLY A 184 -7.92 -9.74 -5.15
C GLY A 184 -8.49 -9.74 -6.57
N PHE A 185 -7.64 -9.69 -7.58
CA PHE A 185 -8.07 -9.54 -8.98
C PHE A 185 -7.36 -10.52 -9.91
N GLN A 186 -8.12 -11.26 -10.71
CA GLN A 186 -7.59 -12.10 -11.81
C GLN A 186 -7.77 -11.43 -13.19
N GLU A 187 -8.46 -10.30 -13.24
CA GLU A 187 -8.69 -9.54 -14.46
C GLU A 187 -8.10 -8.12 -14.32
N ALA A 188 -8.03 -7.43 -15.46
CA ALA A 188 -7.62 -6.03 -15.47
C ALA A 188 -8.50 -5.16 -14.57
N THR A 189 -7.87 -4.30 -13.77
CA THR A 189 -8.54 -3.53 -12.72
C THR A 189 -8.01 -2.09 -12.65
N ASP A 190 -8.91 -1.12 -12.41
CA ASP A 190 -8.61 0.27 -12.05
C ASP A 190 -9.26 0.56 -10.69
N LEU A 191 -8.49 0.38 -9.62
CA LEU A 191 -8.91 0.57 -8.24
C LEU A 191 -8.52 1.97 -7.75
N THR A 192 -9.48 2.70 -7.20
CA THR A 192 -9.24 3.95 -6.47
C THR A 192 -9.78 3.87 -5.05
N ILE A 193 -8.91 4.04 -4.06
CA ILE A 193 -9.26 4.29 -2.66
C ILE A 193 -8.88 5.73 -2.32
N LYS A 194 -9.84 6.55 -1.90
CA LYS A 194 -9.54 7.96 -1.59
C LYS A 194 -10.36 8.59 -0.49
N ASN A 195 -9.75 9.52 0.23
CA ASN A 195 -10.40 10.27 1.30
C ASN A 195 -11.02 9.35 2.36
N SER A 196 -10.38 8.21 2.63
CA SER A 196 -10.94 7.12 3.44
C SER A 196 -10.19 6.99 4.77
N ASN A 197 -10.83 6.34 5.74
CA ASN A 197 -10.22 6.03 7.04
C ASN A 197 -10.38 4.53 7.30
N VAL A 198 -9.28 3.84 7.61
CA VAL A 198 -9.29 2.41 7.94
C VAL A 198 -8.52 2.22 9.24
N GLY A 199 -9.05 1.52 10.22
CA GLY A 199 -8.30 1.33 11.46
C GLY A 199 -9.06 0.54 12.50
N GLU A 200 -8.54 0.52 13.73
CA GLU A 200 -9.13 -0.20 14.85
C GLU A 200 -9.43 -1.66 14.47
N ALA A 201 -8.45 -2.36 13.88
CA ALA A 201 -8.63 -3.72 13.40
C ALA A 201 -7.56 -4.66 13.95
N ASP A 202 -7.91 -5.94 14.03
CA ASP A 202 -7.04 -6.95 14.67
C ASP A 202 -6.09 -7.61 13.66
N THR A 203 -6.26 -7.39 12.36
CA THR A 203 -5.47 -7.97 11.25
C THR A 203 -5.06 -6.84 10.29
N PRO A 204 -4.35 -7.07 9.16
CA PRO A 204 -3.95 -5.99 8.23
C PRO A 204 -5.11 -5.06 7.81
N SER A 205 -4.85 -3.80 7.43
CA SER A 205 -5.94 -2.87 7.10
C SER A 205 -6.37 -3.05 5.66
N ILE A 206 -5.46 -2.78 4.73
CA ILE A 206 -5.75 -2.79 3.30
C ILE A 206 -4.82 -3.80 2.66
N VAL A 207 -5.39 -4.85 2.07
CA VAL A 207 -4.64 -5.80 1.26
C VAL A 207 -5.23 -5.80 -0.13
N VAL A 208 -4.38 -5.52 -1.12
CA VAL A 208 -4.71 -5.60 -2.54
C VAL A 208 -3.73 -6.55 -3.21
N ALA A 209 -4.25 -7.52 -3.95
CA ALA A 209 -3.44 -8.46 -4.73
C ALA A 209 -3.90 -8.50 -6.19
N GLN A 210 -3.02 -8.16 -7.12
CA GLN A 210 -3.21 -8.48 -8.53
C GLN A 210 -2.66 -9.88 -8.78
N LEU A 211 -3.55 -10.84 -8.97
CA LEU A 211 -3.25 -12.25 -9.13
C LEU A 211 -2.87 -12.59 -10.58
N ASP A 212 -3.51 -11.91 -11.55
CA ASP A 212 -3.26 -12.05 -12.99
C ASP A 212 -3.71 -10.77 -13.72
N GLY A 213 -3.23 -10.54 -14.94
CA GLY A 213 -3.58 -9.37 -15.75
C GLY A 213 -2.91 -8.07 -15.28
N HIS A 214 -3.47 -6.93 -15.70
CA HIS A 214 -2.94 -5.60 -15.38
C HIS A 214 -3.78 -4.85 -14.34
N GLY A 215 -3.17 -4.48 -13.23
CA GLY A 215 -3.79 -3.70 -12.16
C GLY A 215 -3.29 -2.26 -12.14
N LYS A 216 -4.21 -1.30 -12.05
CA LYS A 216 -3.92 0.08 -11.71
C LYS A 216 -4.53 0.41 -10.36
N ILE A 217 -3.70 0.68 -9.36
CA ILE A 217 -4.11 0.86 -7.97
C ILE A 217 -3.71 2.25 -7.51
N ARG A 218 -4.70 3.04 -7.06
CA ARG A 218 -4.46 4.37 -6.49
C ARG A 218 -5.04 4.48 -5.09
N ILE A 219 -4.19 4.83 -4.13
CA ILE A 219 -4.59 5.15 -2.76
C ILE A 219 -4.20 6.59 -2.48
N SER A 220 -5.15 7.43 -2.07
CA SER A 220 -4.87 8.85 -1.84
C SER A 220 -5.63 9.46 -0.67
N ASN A 221 -5.01 10.39 0.05
CA ASN A 221 -5.66 11.11 1.15
C ASN A 221 -6.36 10.16 2.13
N THR A 222 -5.73 9.02 2.40
CA THR A 222 -6.29 7.93 3.20
C THR A 222 -5.50 7.82 4.48
N ARG A 223 -6.20 7.56 5.59
CA ARG A 223 -5.58 7.32 6.89
C ARG A 223 -5.77 5.87 7.30
N VAL A 224 -4.68 5.23 7.69
CA VAL A 224 -4.65 3.89 8.27
C VAL A 224 -4.11 3.98 9.71
N TYR A 225 -4.77 3.39 10.70
CA TYR A 225 -4.35 3.57 12.10
C TYR A 225 -4.76 2.42 13.03
N ASP A 226 -4.04 2.29 14.14
CA ASP A 226 -4.37 1.47 15.31
C ASP A 226 -4.74 0.02 14.94
N GLN A 227 -3.75 -0.66 14.37
CA GLN A 227 -3.86 -2.04 13.93
C GLN A 227 -3.20 -3.01 14.90
N GLY A 228 -3.60 -4.28 14.80
CA GLY A 228 -2.87 -5.39 15.39
C GLY A 228 -3.22 -5.71 16.84
N HIS A 229 -4.47 -5.55 17.28
CA HIS A 229 -4.91 -6.01 18.62
C HIS A 229 -5.09 -7.55 18.67
N VAL A 230 -4.05 -8.30 18.27
CA VAL A 230 -4.11 -9.77 18.27
C VAL A 230 -3.75 -10.31 19.66
N PRO A 231 -4.54 -11.19 20.29
CA PRO A 231 -4.11 -11.89 21.51
C PRO A 231 -2.79 -12.66 21.28
N ASP A 232 -1.99 -12.84 22.34
CA ASP A 232 -0.69 -13.53 22.30
C ASP A 232 -0.67 -14.78 21.39
N GLY A 233 0.29 -14.84 20.46
CA GLY A 233 0.49 -15.96 19.52
C GLY A 233 0.05 -15.74 18.08
N GLY A 234 -0.28 -14.50 17.69
CA GLY A 234 -0.83 -14.08 16.39
C GLY A 234 0.08 -14.02 15.18
N SER A 235 -0.58 -13.88 14.03
CA SER A 235 -0.06 -13.71 12.66
C SER A 235 1.33 -13.08 12.59
N GLU A 236 2.23 -13.72 11.84
CA GLU A 236 3.54 -13.16 11.49
C GLU A 236 3.48 -11.92 10.59
N TYR A 237 2.29 -11.48 10.15
CA TYR A 237 2.14 -10.44 9.13
C TYR A 237 0.95 -9.52 9.40
N SER A 238 1.19 -8.21 9.54
CA SER A 238 0.16 -7.22 9.85
C SER A 238 0.47 -5.85 9.25
N ALA A 239 0.74 -5.78 7.95
CA ALA A 239 0.98 -4.50 7.29
C ALA A 239 -0.25 -3.57 7.36
N GLY A 240 0.00 -2.26 7.45
CA GLY A 240 -1.05 -1.25 7.35
C GLY A 240 -1.66 -1.29 5.94
N ILE A 241 -0.83 -1.14 4.92
CA ILE A 241 -1.23 -1.27 3.51
C ILE A 241 -0.31 -2.28 2.85
N SER A 242 -0.87 -3.31 2.22
CA SER A 242 -0.14 -4.32 1.44
C SER A 242 -0.65 -4.36 0.01
N LEU A 243 0.25 -4.13 -0.95
CA LEU A 243 -0.03 -4.09 -2.38
C LEU A 243 0.86 -5.12 -3.08
N ASN A 244 0.25 -6.16 -3.63
CA ASN A 244 0.96 -7.32 -4.15
C ASN A 244 0.67 -7.53 -5.63
N GLY A 245 1.71 -7.81 -6.41
CA GLY A 245 1.60 -8.39 -7.75
C GLY A 245 2.09 -9.83 -7.70
N LEU A 246 1.34 -10.78 -8.26
CA LEU A 246 1.70 -12.20 -8.28
C LEU A 246 1.87 -12.73 -9.71
N GLY A 247 2.66 -13.80 -9.85
CA GLY A 247 2.83 -14.51 -11.12
C GLY A 247 3.27 -13.60 -12.26
N GLU A 248 2.51 -13.63 -13.36
CA GLU A 248 2.76 -12.84 -14.57
C GLU A 248 2.07 -11.46 -14.56
N SER A 249 1.44 -11.07 -13.45
CA SER A 249 0.69 -9.81 -13.37
C SER A 249 1.58 -8.58 -13.56
N SER A 250 0.98 -7.52 -14.09
CA SER A 250 1.58 -6.19 -14.18
C SER A 250 0.80 -5.21 -13.30
N VAL A 251 1.46 -4.45 -12.44
CA VAL A 251 0.78 -3.57 -11.48
C VAL A 251 1.39 -2.17 -11.49
N ASP A 252 0.55 -1.15 -11.68
CA ASP A 252 0.90 0.25 -11.47
C ASP A 252 0.28 0.75 -10.16
N ILE A 253 1.10 1.26 -9.25
CA ILE A 253 0.72 1.71 -7.91
C ILE A 253 1.00 3.21 -7.76
N GLU A 254 0.00 3.96 -7.28
CA GLU A 254 0.16 5.34 -6.80
C GLU A 254 -0.35 5.45 -5.35
N VAL A 255 0.52 5.81 -4.41
CA VAL A 255 0.16 6.11 -3.01
C VAL A 255 0.49 7.57 -2.73
N LEU A 256 -0.55 8.41 -2.56
CA LEU A 256 -0.40 9.87 -2.51
C LEU A 256 -0.99 10.44 -1.21
N ASN A 257 -0.24 11.26 -0.48
CA ASN A 257 -0.75 11.98 0.70
C ASN A 257 -1.48 11.05 1.70
N THR A 258 -0.94 9.86 1.91
CA THR A 258 -1.54 8.80 2.71
C THR A 258 -0.77 8.69 4.03
N SER A 259 -1.49 8.48 5.12
CA SER A 259 -0.89 8.37 6.45
C SER A 259 -1.19 7.01 7.07
N VAL A 260 -0.20 6.45 7.72
CA VAL A 260 -0.28 5.16 8.42
C VAL A 260 0.33 5.33 9.81
N SER A 261 -0.35 4.87 10.86
CA SER A 261 0.18 5.00 12.22
C SER A 261 -0.14 3.83 13.13
N ASN A 262 0.73 3.56 14.10
CA ASN A 262 0.51 2.54 15.14
C ASN A 262 0.14 1.17 14.55
N ILE A 263 1.01 0.64 13.68
CA ILE A 263 0.79 -0.63 13.00
C ILE A 263 1.55 -1.73 13.73
N GLY A 264 0.87 -2.85 13.94
CA GLY A 264 1.48 -4.08 14.40
C GLY A 264 1.09 -4.49 15.81
N HIS A 265 1.65 -5.61 16.24
CA HIS A 265 1.41 -6.20 17.55
C HIS A 265 2.72 -6.39 18.33
N GLU A 266 2.65 -6.46 19.66
CA GLU A 266 3.80 -6.54 20.56
C GLU A 266 4.55 -7.88 20.55
N VAL A 267 3.96 -8.94 19.97
CA VAL A 267 4.47 -10.32 20.13
C VAL A 267 5.26 -10.83 18.92
N VAL A 268 4.65 -10.91 17.73
CA VAL A 268 5.35 -11.30 16.49
C VAL A 268 4.66 -10.60 15.33
N SER A 269 5.37 -9.77 14.57
CA SER A 269 4.81 -9.26 13.33
C SER A 269 5.86 -8.72 12.37
N ASN A 270 5.67 -9.00 11.08
CA ASN A 270 6.11 -8.17 9.98
C ASN A 270 5.06 -7.06 9.79
N SER A 271 5.31 -5.87 10.35
CA SER A 271 4.33 -4.78 10.49
C SER A 271 4.73 -3.56 9.70
N ASP A 272 4.77 -3.68 8.39
CA ASP A 272 5.11 -2.58 7.52
C ASP A 272 3.97 -1.56 7.43
N GLY A 273 4.30 -0.28 7.47
CA GLY A 273 3.32 0.78 7.23
C GLY A 273 2.73 0.66 5.83
N LEU A 274 3.61 0.59 4.83
CA LEU A 274 3.29 0.36 3.44
C LEU A 274 4.21 -0.72 2.87
N LEU A 275 3.61 -1.79 2.37
CA LEU A 275 4.31 -2.88 1.74
C LEU A 275 3.90 -3.02 0.27
N MET A 276 4.89 -3.07 -0.62
CA MET A 276 4.70 -3.17 -2.07
C MET A 276 5.61 -4.24 -2.67
N ILE A 277 5.10 -5.45 -2.84
CA ILE A 277 5.91 -6.59 -3.25
C ILE A 277 5.39 -7.20 -4.54
N HIS A 278 6.30 -7.52 -5.46
CA HIS A 278 5.98 -8.40 -6.57
C HIS A 278 6.58 -9.80 -6.36
N GLN A 279 5.76 -10.83 -6.53
CA GLN A 279 6.11 -12.24 -6.39
C GLN A 279 5.82 -12.98 -7.70
N GLY A 280 6.83 -13.13 -8.55
CA GLY A 280 6.69 -13.86 -9.81
C GLY A 280 7.63 -13.36 -10.89
N ASN A 281 7.20 -13.49 -12.14
CA ASN A 281 7.91 -13.09 -13.37
C ASN A 281 7.26 -11.86 -14.06
N GLY A 282 6.29 -11.24 -13.39
CA GLY A 282 5.59 -10.04 -13.84
C GLY A 282 6.32 -8.74 -13.52
N SER A 283 5.57 -7.63 -13.50
CA SER A 283 6.12 -6.30 -13.21
C SER A 283 5.30 -5.47 -12.22
N MET A 284 5.99 -4.62 -11.46
CA MET A 284 5.38 -3.61 -10.60
C MET A 284 6.07 -2.27 -10.79
N THR A 285 5.28 -1.21 -11.02
CA THR A 285 5.73 0.17 -10.97
C THR A 285 5.04 0.86 -9.80
N ALA A 286 5.80 1.51 -8.92
CA ALA A 286 5.25 2.15 -7.73
C ALA A 286 5.67 3.62 -7.64
N LYS A 287 4.72 4.49 -7.31
CA LYS A 287 4.98 5.87 -6.90
C LYS A 287 4.39 6.12 -5.52
N VAL A 288 5.23 6.55 -4.59
CA VAL A 288 4.85 6.98 -3.24
C VAL A 288 5.25 8.44 -3.07
N ASP A 289 4.31 9.29 -2.70
CA ASP A 289 4.51 10.74 -2.63
C ASP A 289 3.71 11.36 -1.49
N GLY A 290 4.36 12.14 -0.63
CA GLY A 290 3.72 12.74 0.53
C GLY A 290 3.22 11.72 1.57
N TYR A 291 3.85 10.54 1.64
CA TYR A 291 3.47 9.49 2.58
C TYR A 291 3.92 9.83 4.00
N ARG A 292 3.11 9.48 5.01
CA ARG A 292 3.41 9.73 6.41
C ARG A 292 3.28 8.45 7.23
N TYR A 293 4.35 8.07 7.91
CA TYR A 293 4.35 6.95 8.85
C TYR A 293 4.80 7.39 10.25
N SER A 294 4.13 6.87 11.27
CA SER A 294 4.50 7.11 12.66
C SER A 294 4.09 5.95 13.56
N ASN A 295 5.01 5.46 14.39
CA ASN A 295 4.74 4.37 15.33
C ASN A 295 5.26 4.66 16.75
N PRO A 296 4.81 5.75 17.38
CA PRO A 296 5.31 6.18 18.69
C PRO A 296 4.97 5.20 19.82
N GLU A 297 3.97 4.33 19.61
CA GLU A 297 3.58 3.28 20.54
C GLU A 297 4.49 2.04 20.46
N GLY A 298 5.43 1.99 19.51
CA GLY A 298 6.38 0.88 19.38
C GLY A 298 5.72 -0.46 19.02
N ARG A 299 4.53 -0.44 18.41
CA ARG A 299 3.83 -1.65 17.99
C ARG A 299 4.62 -2.37 16.90
N GLY A 300 4.57 -3.70 16.83
CA GLY A 300 5.29 -4.46 15.78
C GLY A 300 6.81 -4.59 15.97
N ALA A 301 7.37 -4.21 17.13
CA ALA A 301 8.81 -4.10 17.38
C ALA A 301 9.58 -5.44 17.61
N GLN A 302 9.20 -6.54 16.96
CA GLN A 302 9.77 -7.87 17.27
C GLN A 302 10.55 -8.52 16.12
N ARG A 303 10.24 -8.21 14.85
CA ARG A 303 10.95 -8.81 13.69
C ARG A 303 11.35 -7.79 12.65
N SER A 304 10.38 -7.34 11.87
CA SER A 304 10.56 -6.44 10.74
C SER A 304 9.36 -5.51 10.73
N SER A 305 9.56 -4.24 10.99
CA SER A 305 8.49 -3.27 10.83
C SER A 305 9.14 -2.04 10.23
N THR A 306 8.75 -1.76 9.01
CA THR A 306 9.28 -0.66 8.22
C THR A 306 8.22 0.43 8.06
N GLY A 307 8.66 1.65 7.76
CA GLY A 307 7.74 2.67 7.28
C GLY A 307 7.22 2.29 5.89
N ILE A 308 8.15 2.02 4.98
CA ILE A 308 7.88 1.51 3.64
C ILE A 308 8.81 0.32 3.36
N GLU A 309 8.28 -0.80 2.90
CA GLU A 309 9.03 -1.92 2.34
C GLU A 309 8.58 -2.18 0.89
N MET A 310 9.54 -2.37 -0.02
CA MET A 310 9.23 -2.57 -1.43
C MET A 310 10.25 -3.44 -2.16
N GLY A 311 9.82 -4.09 -3.25
CA GLY A 311 10.71 -4.80 -4.16
C GLY A 311 10.19 -6.16 -4.62
N CYS A 312 11.11 -7.11 -4.75
CA CYS A 312 10.85 -8.46 -5.23
C CYS A 312 11.04 -9.49 -4.10
N ILE A 313 10.11 -10.43 -3.98
CA ILE A 313 10.25 -11.60 -3.09
C ILE A 313 9.81 -12.85 -3.85
N TYR A 314 10.56 -13.95 -3.75
CA TYR A 314 10.23 -15.23 -4.40
C TYR A 314 10.02 -15.11 -5.93
N GLY A 315 10.59 -14.08 -6.54
CA GLY A 315 10.46 -13.78 -7.96
C GLY A 315 11.32 -14.69 -8.82
N THR A 316 10.76 -15.13 -9.94
CA THR A 316 11.50 -15.80 -11.02
C THR A 316 11.57 -14.85 -12.21
N GLY A 317 12.40 -13.81 -12.13
CA GLY A 317 12.45 -12.76 -13.15
C GLY A 317 11.53 -11.56 -12.86
N CYS A 318 11.38 -11.23 -11.59
CA CYS A 318 10.57 -10.12 -11.12
C CYS A 318 11.13 -8.77 -11.61
N ARG A 319 10.25 -7.86 -12.03
CA ARG A 319 10.62 -6.49 -12.42
C ARG A 319 9.93 -5.46 -11.54
N PHE A 320 10.66 -4.82 -10.64
CA PHE A 320 10.17 -3.76 -9.78
C PHE A 320 10.82 -2.42 -10.16
N SER A 321 10.01 -1.38 -10.31
CA SER A 321 10.45 0.02 -10.41
C SER A 321 9.68 0.88 -9.42
N GLY A 322 10.38 1.72 -8.65
CA GLY A 322 9.77 2.49 -7.56
C GLY A 322 10.33 3.90 -7.42
N THR A 323 9.48 4.83 -7.00
CA THR A 323 9.91 6.16 -6.52
C THR A 323 9.24 6.49 -5.19
N VAL A 324 10.01 6.97 -4.22
CA VAL A 324 9.52 7.51 -2.94
C VAL A 324 9.99 8.95 -2.77
N THR A 325 9.04 9.88 -2.74
CA THR A 325 9.28 11.33 -2.62
C THR A 325 8.53 11.96 -1.46
N ASP A 326 9.07 13.05 -0.93
CA ASP A 326 8.38 13.99 -0.02
C ASP A 326 7.70 13.29 1.18
N SER A 327 8.26 12.17 1.65
CA SER A 327 7.65 11.34 2.69
C SER A 327 8.30 11.57 4.05
N VAL A 328 7.50 11.42 5.11
CA VAL A 328 7.94 11.58 6.51
C VAL A 328 7.70 10.29 7.27
N ILE A 329 8.77 9.67 7.76
CA ILE A 329 8.73 8.35 8.40
C ILE A 329 9.38 8.47 9.78
N THR A 330 8.61 8.15 10.82
CA THR A 330 9.04 8.28 12.22
C THR A 330 8.82 6.98 12.98
N ASP A 331 9.80 6.61 13.81
CA ASP A 331 9.72 5.50 14.77
C ASP A 331 9.45 4.12 14.14
N ALA A 332 9.92 3.90 12.90
CA ALA A 332 9.86 2.57 12.27
C ALA A 332 10.86 1.63 12.93
N PHE A 333 10.43 0.45 13.40
CA PHE A 333 11.29 -0.41 14.22
C PHE A 333 12.59 -0.87 13.51
N LEU A 334 12.48 -1.33 12.26
CA LEU A 334 13.62 -1.88 11.50
C LEU A 334 14.24 -0.83 10.58
N ALA A 335 13.47 -0.30 9.64
CA ALA A 335 13.95 0.67 8.67
C ALA A 335 12.88 1.72 8.37
N GLY A 336 13.29 2.96 8.12
CA GLY A 336 12.36 3.95 7.58
C GLY A 336 11.86 3.49 6.21
N ILE A 337 12.79 3.30 5.28
CA ILE A 337 12.54 2.72 3.96
C ILE A 337 13.41 1.49 3.76
N GLN A 338 12.79 0.40 3.32
CA GLN A 338 13.45 -0.86 2.97
C GLN A 338 13.19 -1.21 1.51
N VAL A 339 14.25 -1.49 0.75
CA VAL A 339 14.19 -2.04 -0.60
C VAL A 339 14.77 -3.44 -0.56
N ILE A 340 14.02 -4.41 -1.08
CA ILE A 340 14.42 -5.81 -1.03
C ILE A 340 14.41 -6.49 -2.40
N ASP A 341 15.40 -7.35 -2.56
CA ASP A 341 15.45 -8.41 -3.56
C ASP A 341 15.93 -9.69 -2.87
N PHE A 342 15.08 -10.19 -1.96
CA PHE A 342 15.41 -11.29 -1.05
C PHE A 342 14.55 -12.53 -1.30
N TYR A 343 15.08 -13.66 -0.82
CA TYR A 343 14.40 -14.94 -0.62
C TYR A 343 13.90 -15.68 -1.88
N GLY A 344 14.43 -16.90 -2.04
CA GLY A 344 13.85 -17.93 -2.92
C GLY A 344 13.86 -17.62 -4.41
N ALA A 345 14.72 -16.69 -4.85
CA ALA A 345 15.05 -16.59 -6.26
C ALA A 345 15.53 -17.96 -6.73
N VAL A 346 14.85 -18.50 -7.75
CA VAL A 346 15.30 -19.75 -8.37
C VAL A 346 16.65 -19.45 -9.02
N PRO A 347 17.72 -20.20 -8.70
CA PRO A 347 19.02 -19.99 -9.30
C PRO A 347 18.92 -19.88 -10.83
N GLY A 348 19.49 -18.81 -11.39
CA GLY A 348 19.42 -18.54 -12.83
C GLY A 348 18.25 -17.67 -13.30
N THR A 349 17.56 -16.98 -12.38
CA THR A 349 16.55 -15.98 -12.74
C THR A 349 17.03 -14.56 -12.41
N ASP A 350 16.82 -13.64 -13.36
CA ASP A 350 17.32 -12.28 -13.29
C ASP A 350 16.22 -11.33 -12.85
N ASN A 351 16.26 -10.88 -11.60
CA ASN A 351 15.35 -9.83 -11.13
C ASN A 351 15.84 -8.45 -11.59
N THR A 352 14.93 -7.50 -11.75
CA THR A 352 15.26 -6.09 -12.01
C THR A 352 14.61 -5.25 -10.94
N VAL A 353 15.39 -4.55 -10.13
CA VAL A 353 14.89 -3.67 -9.06
C VAL A 353 15.51 -2.29 -9.22
N ILE A 354 14.71 -1.33 -9.67
CA ILE A 354 15.13 0.06 -9.89
C ILE A 354 14.35 0.96 -8.95
N VAL A 355 15.02 1.63 -8.01
CA VAL A 355 14.34 2.44 -6.99
C VAL A 355 15.00 3.79 -6.83
N ASP A 356 14.18 4.83 -6.69
CA ASP A 356 14.56 6.21 -6.50
C ASP A 356 13.94 6.74 -5.20
N ILE A 357 14.78 7.06 -4.21
CA ILE A 357 14.39 7.52 -2.88
C ILE A 357 14.91 8.94 -2.72
N ARG A 358 14.01 9.92 -2.69
CA ARG A 358 14.41 11.32 -2.63
C ARG A 358 13.57 12.22 -1.75
N ASP A 359 14.19 13.27 -1.23
CA ASP A 359 13.51 14.35 -0.52
C ASP A 359 12.64 13.86 0.66
N ASN A 360 13.07 12.77 1.34
CA ASN A 360 12.35 12.20 2.47
C ASN A 360 12.96 12.62 3.82
N GLU A 361 12.13 12.66 4.85
CA GLU A 361 12.55 12.85 6.25
C GLU A 361 12.30 11.56 7.04
N ILE A 362 13.35 10.99 7.60
CA ILE A 362 13.33 9.72 8.32
C ILE A 362 13.96 9.90 9.70
N SER A 363 13.27 9.46 10.75
CA SER A 363 13.83 9.51 12.11
C SER A 363 13.37 8.40 13.04
N GLY A 364 14.17 8.13 14.08
CA GLY A 364 13.82 7.21 15.16
C GLY A 364 13.78 5.73 14.75
N SER A 365 14.23 5.39 13.54
CA SER A 365 14.27 4.01 13.05
C SER A 365 15.60 3.32 13.31
N ARG A 366 15.64 1.98 13.30
CA ARG A 366 16.92 1.27 13.51
C ARG A 366 17.93 1.53 12.39
N ALA A 367 17.48 1.44 11.14
CA ALA A 367 18.16 2.00 9.99
C ALA A 367 17.30 3.13 9.39
N GLY A 368 17.90 4.22 8.90
CA GLY A 368 17.14 5.20 8.11
C GLY A 368 16.65 4.57 6.81
N ILE A 369 17.61 4.15 5.99
CA ILE A 369 17.37 3.42 4.73
C ILE A 369 18.08 2.08 4.77
N TYR A 370 17.39 1.02 4.36
CA TYR A 370 17.95 -0.32 4.18
C TYR A 370 17.74 -0.78 2.74
N LEU A 371 18.83 -0.99 2.00
CA LEU A 371 18.81 -1.56 0.66
C LEU A 371 19.45 -2.96 0.72
N GLY A 372 18.70 -3.99 0.33
CA GLY A 372 19.12 -5.37 0.51
C GLY A 372 18.88 -6.23 -0.73
N ALA A 373 19.90 -7.00 -1.13
CA ALA A 373 19.82 -7.96 -2.23
C ALA A 373 20.66 -9.21 -1.95
N ASP A 374 20.01 -10.39 -2.07
CA ASP A 374 20.64 -11.71 -1.93
C ASP A 374 20.58 -12.54 -3.23
N ASN A 375 20.02 -12.01 -4.32
CA ASN A 375 19.98 -12.76 -5.58
C ASN A 375 21.25 -12.52 -6.43
N LEU A 376 21.91 -13.62 -6.81
CA LEU A 376 23.12 -13.61 -7.63
C LEU A 376 22.94 -12.89 -8.97
N ASN A 377 21.78 -13.03 -9.61
CA ASN A 377 21.58 -12.52 -10.97
C ASN A 377 20.48 -11.45 -11.01
N GLY A 378 20.66 -10.47 -11.90
CA GLY A 378 19.72 -9.36 -12.07
C GLY A 378 20.36 -7.98 -12.05
N THR A 379 19.56 -6.96 -12.37
CA THR A 379 19.96 -5.55 -12.36
C THR A 379 19.36 -4.85 -11.15
N ARG A 380 20.19 -4.20 -10.34
CA ARG A 380 19.75 -3.34 -9.24
C ARG A 380 20.30 -1.95 -9.45
N GLN A 381 19.42 -0.96 -9.42
CA GLN A 381 19.78 0.44 -9.50
C GLN A 381 19.03 1.18 -8.40
N TRP A 382 19.77 1.71 -7.43
CA TRP A 382 19.18 2.43 -6.30
C TRP A 382 19.76 3.84 -6.23
N ASN A 383 18.91 4.83 -6.40
CA ASN A 383 19.26 6.24 -6.27
C ASN A 383 18.71 6.77 -4.95
N VAL A 384 19.58 7.33 -4.11
CA VAL A 384 19.23 7.88 -2.80
C VAL A 384 19.70 9.34 -2.76
N VAL A 385 18.76 10.28 -2.86
CA VAL A 385 19.09 11.69 -3.12
C VAL A 385 18.38 12.65 -2.16
N ASN A 386 19.09 13.60 -1.56
CA ASN A 386 18.49 14.69 -0.74
C ASN A 386 17.57 14.23 0.41
N ASN A 387 17.83 13.08 1.03
CA ASN A 387 17.08 12.63 2.19
C ASN A 387 17.69 13.19 3.49
N ILE A 388 16.84 13.40 4.51
CA ILE A 388 17.25 13.75 5.87
C ILE A 388 16.97 12.56 6.78
N ILE A 389 18.02 12.00 7.36
CA ILE A 389 17.98 10.84 8.27
C ILE A 389 18.53 11.29 9.62
N SER A 390 17.68 11.31 10.64
CA SER A 390 18.03 11.81 11.98
C SER A 390 17.82 10.77 13.06
N ASP A 391 18.78 10.68 13.97
CA ASP A 391 18.72 9.86 15.18
C ASP A 391 18.35 8.38 14.90
N PRO A 392 18.94 7.70 13.88
CA PRO A 392 18.70 6.28 13.72
C PRO A 392 19.39 5.49 14.84
N VAL A 393 18.73 4.44 15.34
CA VAL A 393 19.23 3.67 16.49
C VAL A 393 20.58 3.02 16.20
N LEU A 394 20.81 2.57 14.96
CA LEU A 394 22.09 2.02 14.53
C LEU A 394 22.65 2.74 13.31
N TYR A 395 21.95 2.66 12.18
CA TYR A 395 22.53 3.01 10.88
C TYR A 395 21.80 4.15 10.21
N GLY A 396 22.53 5.13 9.66
CA GLY A 396 21.92 6.07 8.72
C GLY A 396 21.42 5.34 7.49
N MET A 397 22.35 4.69 6.79
CA MET A 397 22.05 3.83 5.66
C MET A 397 22.77 2.49 5.79
N LEU A 398 22.04 1.40 5.55
CA LEU A 398 22.56 0.04 5.49
C LEU A 398 22.34 -0.52 4.08
N ILE A 399 23.43 -0.85 3.39
CA ILE A 399 23.40 -1.39 2.02
C ILE A 399 24.05 -2.77 2.02
N LEU A 400 23.25 -3.80 1.73
CA LEU A 400 23.66 -5.20 1.68
C LEU A 400 23.54 -5.75 0.25
N ALA A 401 24.67 -6.08 -0.36
CA ALA A 401 24.78 -6.65 -1.70
C ALA A 401 25.65 -7.93 -1.65
N PHE A 402 25.23 -8.93 -0.88
CA PHE A 402 26.03 -10.12 -0.56
C PHE A 402 26.34 -11.00 -1.76
N GLU A 403 25.39 -11.11 -2.69
CA GLU A 403 25.49 -12.05 -3.80
C GLU A 403 25.29 -11.38 -5.17
N SER A 404 24.92 -10.11 -5.26
CA SER A 404 24.57 -9.52 -6.55
C SER A 404 25.76 -9.39 -7.51
N ASN A 405 25.61 -9.89 -8.74
CA ASN A 405 26.60 -9.69 -9.80
C ASN A 405 26.59 -8.26 -10.39
N LEU A 406 25.48 -7.52 -10.23
CA LEU A 406 25.31 -6.15 -10.71
C LEU A 406 24.36 -5.38 -9.78
N ALA A 407 24.94 -4.50 -8.95
CA ALA A 407 24.21 -3.52 -8.16
C ALA A 407 24.91 -2.16 -8.28
N GLU A 408 24.14 -1.16 -8.71
CA GLU A 408 24.57 0.23 -8.81
C GLU A 408 23.82 1.04 -7.76
N VAL A 409 24.55 1.66 -6.84
CA VAL A 409 23.96 2.48 -5.77
C VAL A 409 24.55 3.89 -5.85
N TYR A 410 23.68 4.84 -6.18
CA TYR A 410 23.98 6.26 -6.31
C TYR A 410 23.47 7.00 -5.06
N ILE A 411 24.35 7.71 -4.36
CA ILE A 411 24.02 8.43 -3.13
C ILE A 411 24.52 9.88 -3.24
N GLU A 412 23.62 10.86 -3.14
CA GLU A 412 23.96 12.28 -3.31
C GLU A 412 23.13 13.21 -2.41
N GLY A 413 23.76 14.24 -1.83
CA GLY A 413 23.06 15.33 -1.15
C GLY A 413 22.29 14.94 0.12
N ASN A 414 22.50 13.75 0.66
CA ASN A 414 21.78 13.28 1.85
C ASN A 414 22.37 13.86 3.13
N THR A 415 21.54 14.09 4.15
CA THR A 415 21.98 14.36 5.53
C THR A 415 21.71 13.15 6.40
N VAL A 416 22.75 12.61 7.04
CA VAL A 416 22.68 11.57 8.07
C VAL A 416 23.26 12.15 9.35
N GLN A 417 22.47 12.21 10.41
CA GLN A 417 22.92 12.77 11.69
C GLN A 417 22.58 11.88 12.89
N ASN A 418 23.50 11.86 13.86
CA ASN A 418 23.37 11.19 15.15
C ASN A 418 23.09 9.68 15.04
N ALA A 419 23.76 8.98 14.12
CA ALA A 419 23.62 7.54 14.00
C ALA A 419 24.21 6.83 15.22
N GLY A 420 23.42 5.96 15.87
CA GLY A 420 23.81 5.27 17.11
C GLY A 420 24.94 4.25 16.96
N ASP A 421 25.28 3.85 15.73
CA ASP A 421 26.46 3.08 15.39
C ASP A 421 27.22 3.77 14.25
N SER A 422 26.74 3.63 13.02
CA SER A 422 27.48 4.06 11.83
C SER A 422 26.64 4.88 10.87
N GLY A 423 27.22 5.93 10.28
CA GLY A 423 26.51 6.80 9.34
C GLY A 423 26.11 6.04 8.07
N LEU A 424 27.11 5.51 7.36
CA LEU A 424 26.93 4.71 6.14
C LEU A 424 27.57 3.33 6.31
N VAL A 425 26.85 2.26 5.94
CA VAL A 425 27.35 0.89 5.98
C VAL A 425 27.13 0.20 4.65
N PHE A 426 28.22 -0.23 4.03
CA PHE A 426 28.23 -0.98 2.76
C PHE A 426 28.80 -2.37 3.01
N VAL A 427 28.02 -3.39 2.66
CA VAL A 427 28.43 -4.79 2.74
C VAL A 427 28.19 -5.44 1.40
N GLY A 428 29.19 -6.14 0.88
CA GLY A 428 29.01 -7.00 -0.27
C GLY A 428 30.16 -7.96 -0.48
N ASN A 429 30.19 -8.58 -1.66
CA ASN A 429 31.29 -9.45 -2.05
C ASN A 429 32.16 -8.77 -3.11
N SER A 430 33.47 -9.09 -3.11
CA SER A 430 34.43 -8.53 -4.07
C SER A 430 34.38 -9.22 -5.44
N ALA A 431 33.41 -10.10 -5.68
CA ALA A 431 33.37 -10.98 -6.86
C ALA A 431 32.51 -10.42 -8.00
N GLY A 432 31.59 -9.48 -7.70
CA GLY A 432 30.68 -8.86 -8.67
C GLY A 432 31.10 -7.48 -9.20
N ILE A 433 30.30 -6.93 -10.12
CA ILE A 433 30.40 -5.56 -10.63
C ILE A 433 29.53 -4.63 -9.77
N THR A 434 29.64 -4.77 -8.44
CA THR A 434 28.90 -3.92 -7.51
C THR A 434 29.60 -2.58 -7.41
N GLN A 435 28.86 -1.50 -7.62
CA GLN A 435 29.37 -0.14 -7.57
C GLN A 435 28.57 0.69 -6.57
N PHE A 436 29.28 1.15 -5.54
CA PHE A 436 28.77 2.12 -4.56
C PHE A 436 29.41 3.48 -4.83
N ASP A 437 28.59 4.43 -5.24
CA ASP A 437 29.00 5.80 -5.54
C ASP A 437 28.24 6.79 -4.67
N ALA A 438 28.87 7.13 -3.55
CA ALA A 438 28.46 8.21 -2.66
C ALA A 438 29.26 9.50 -2.92
N GLY A 439 30.01 9.60 -4.03
CA GLY A 439 30.64 10.83 -4.47
C GLY A 439 31.90 10.64 -5.33
N LEU A 440 31.93 11.37 -6.45
CA LEU A 440 32.94 11.38 -7.52
C LEU A 440 33.32 10.00 -8.09
N GLY A 441 32.47 9.00 -7.90
CA GLY A 441 32.65 7.67 -8.48
C GLY A 441 32.18 7.57 -9.94
N GLY A 442 32.17 6.34 -10.45
CA GLY A 442 31.83 6.07 -11.84
C GLY A 442 30.32 6.12 -12.18
N LEU A 443 29.43 6.27 -11.20
CA LEU A 443 27.99 6.48 -11.46
C LEU A 443 27.67 7.98 -11.61
N GLY A 444 28.62 8.84 -11.25
CA GLY A 444 28.55 10.28 -11.43
C GLY A 444 27.91 11.03 -10.26
N SER A 445 27.90 10.45 -9.05
CA SER A 445 27.46 11.20 -7.86
C SER A 445 28.37 12.39 -7.62
N GLU A 446 27.81 13.57 -7.37
CA GLU A 446 28.60 14.73 -6.95
C GLU A 446 29.02 14.65 -5.47
N GLY A 447 28.54 13.68 -4.70
CA GLY A 447 28.73 13.62 -3.26
C GLY A 447 27.78 14.57 -2.54
N ASN A 448 28.32 15.61 -1.89
CA ASN A 448 27.59 16.59 -1.08
C ASN A 448 26.75 15.96 0.04
N ASN A 449 27.04 14.72 0.43
CA ASN A 449 26.40 14.10 1.59
C ASN A 449 26.98 14.70 2.88
N ARG A 450 26.13 14.83 3.90
CA ARG A 450 26.48 15.32 5.24
C ARG A 450 26.33 14.17 6.23
N ILE A 451 27.44 13.69 6.78
CA ILE A 451 27.47 12.63 7.78
C ILE A 451 27.96 13.27 9.09
N ILE A 452 27.09 13.33 10.10
CA ILE A 452 27.33 14.15 11.30
C ILE A 452 27.11 13.31 12.56
N ASN A 453 28.10 13.30 13.46
CA ASN A 453 28.01 12.70 14.80
C ASN A 453 27.59 11.21 14.81
N SER A 454 28.19 10.38 13.95
CA SER A 454 28.03 8.92 14.08
C SER A 454 28.77 8.43 15.33
N ALA A 455 28.17 7.51 16.08
CA ALA A 455 28.71 7.10 17.38
C ALA A 455 29.99 6.26 17.30
N VAL A 456 30.14 5.45 16.24
CA VAL A 456 31.25 4.50 16.07
C VAL A 456 32.03 4.79 14.79
N ASN A 457 31.39 4.72 13.62
CA ASN A 457 32.04 4.97 12.33
C ASN A 457 31.24 5.95 11.48
N ASP A 458 31.92 6.82 10.74
CA ASP A 458 31.21 7.65 9.76
C ASP A 458 30.83 6.81 8.54
N ILE A 459 31.72 5.90 8.13
CA ILE A 459 31.51 4.98 7.02
C ILE A 459 32.19 3.62 7.26
N VAL A 460 31.49 2.55 6.88
CA VAL A 460 31.98 1.16 6.92
C VAL A 460 31.88 0.55 5.51
N ALA A 461 32.95 -0.09 5.06
CA ALA A 461 32.95 -0.91 3.85
C ALA A 461 33.47 -2.33 4.13
N GLU A 462 32.61 -3.32 3.89
CA GLU A 462 32.91 -4.74 4.08
C GLU A 462 32.89 -5.47 2.73
N GLY A 463 34.07 -5.93 2.29
CA GLY A 463 34.23 -6.76 1.09
C GLY A 463 34.04 -6.03 -0.25
N VAL A 464 33.85 -4.70 -0.24
CA VAL A 464 33.51 -3.91 -1.44
C VAL A 464 34.24 -2.55 -1.47
N PRO A 465 34.59 -2.05 -2.66
CA PRO A 465 35.07 -0.68 -2.82
C PRO A 465 33.90 0.32 -2.82
N VAL A 466 34.11 1.47 -2.19
CA VAL A 466 33.13 2.58 -2.12
C VAL A 466 33.82 3.88 -2.50
N SER A 467 33.25 4.62 -3.46
CA SER A 467 33.60 6.01 -3.72
C SER A 467 32.74 6.92 -2.84
N ALA A 468 33.36 7.73 -2.00
CA ALA A 468 32.71 8.61 -1.02
C ALA A 468 33.43 9.97 -0.92
N ALA A 469 34.02 10.43 -2.02
CA ALA A 469 34.63 11.75 -2.09
C ALA A 469 33.57 12.85 -2.13
N ASN A 470 34.02 14.09 -1.95
CA ASN A 470 33.25 15.32 -1.97
C ASN A 470 32.07 15.35 -0.97
N ASN A 471 32.25 14.72 0.20
CA ASN A 471 31.26 14.70 1.28
C ASN A 471 31.74 15.50 2.50
N TRP A 472 30.78 16.01 3.28
CA TRP A 472 31.00 16.67 4.56
C TRP A 472 30.81 15.67 5.70
N TRP A 473 31.84 15.52 6.54
CA TRP A 473 31.86 14.52 7.61
C TRP A 473 31.69 15.13 9.01
N GLY A 474 31.06 16.31 9.09
CA GLY A 474 30.86 17.05 10.33
C GLY A 474 32.09 17.83 10.81
N SER A 475 33.21 17.81 10.07
CA SER A 475 34.46 18.46 10.43
C SER A 475 35.31 18.82 9.20
N GLU A 476 36.04 19.94 9.28
CA GLU A 476 37.02 20.36 8.25
C GLU A 476 38.23 19.41 8.17
N ALA A 477 38.37 18.48 9.12
CA ALA A 477 39.43 17.47 9.13
C ALA A 477 39.07 16.19 8.36
N GLY A 478 37.85 16.10 7.79
CA GLY A 478 37.36 14.89 7.12
C GLY A 478 36.68 13.91 8.07
N PRO A 479 36.49 12.64 7.66
CA PRO A 479 35.84 11.63 8.50
C PRO A 479 36.68 11.34 9.75
N THR A 480 36.00 11.22 10.89
CA THR A 480 36.64 10.87 12.16
C THR A 480 36.96 9.38 12.22
N SER A 481 36.13 8.53 11.59
CA SER A 481 36.34 7.09 11.57
C SER A 481 35.87 6.45 10.26
N VAL A 482 36.77 5.71 9.61
CA VAL A 482 36.54 4.91 8.41
C VAL A 482 36.94 3.47 8.72
N LEU A 483 36.04 2.51 8.48
CA LEU A 483 36.27 1.10 8.77
C LEU A 483 36.23 0.26 7.50
N GLU A 484 37.38 -0.31 7.14
CA GLU A 484 37.59 -1.18 5.98
C GLU A 484 37.81 -2.63 6.45
N ILE A 485 36.91 -3.54 6.08
CA ILE A 485 36.95 -4.95 6.53
C ILE A 485 36.82 -5.90 5.33
N PHE A 486 37.44 -7.08 5.44
CA PHE A 486 37.38 -8.16 4.45
C PHE A 486 37.72 -7.73 3.01
N GLY A 487 38.64 -6.77 2.88
CA GLY A 487 39.08 -6.24 1.59
C GLY A 487 38.17 -5.15 1.01
N GLY A 488 37.21 -4.64 1.78
CA GLY A 488 36.53 -3.39 1.45
C GLY A 488 37.48 -2.21 1.50
N THR A 489 37.19 -1.17 0.73
CA THR A 489 37.98 0.07 0.66
C THR A 489 37.06 1.28 0.53
N VAL A 490 37.43 2.41 1.12
CA VAL A 490 36.68 3.66 1.02
C VAL A 490 37.59 4.77 0.49
N ASP A 491 37.20 5.36 -0.63
CA ASP A 491 37.84 6.57 -1.15
C ASP A 491 37.06 7.80 -0.72
N VAL A 492 37.62 8.56 0.24
CA VAL A 492 36.98 9.77 0.80
C VAL A 492 37.57 11.08 0.27
N ASP A 493 38.63 11.02 -0.55
CA ASP A 493 39.39 12.19 -0.96
C ASP A 493 39.04 12.66 -2.39
N PRO A 494 38.89 13.98 -2.63
CA PRO A 494 38.87 15.05 -1.62
C PRO A 494 37.58 15.02 -0.80
N PHE A 495 37.62 15.32 0.49
CA PHE A 495 36.39 15.62 1.27
C PHE A 495 36.11 17.13 1.31
N LEU A 496 34.89 17.52 1.71
CA LEU A 496 34.52 18.93 1.85
C LEU A 496 35.14 19.55 3.11
N GLU A 497 35.78 20.71 2.97
CA GLU A 497 36.34 21.48 4.10
C GLU A 497 35.31 22.42 4.75
N SER A 498 34.10 22.52 4.21
CA SER A 498 33.00 23.31 4.78
C SER A 498 31.67 22.59 4.58
N ASP A 499 30.75 22.77 5.52
CA ASP A 499 29.38 22.28 5.39
C ASP A 499 28.73 22.86 4.10
N PRO A 500 28.21 22.02 3.18
CA PRO A 500 27.64 22.48 1.91
C PRO A 500 26.26 23.17 2.03
N GLN A 501 25.73 23.40 3.24
CA GLN A 501 24.43 24.05 3.51
C GLN A 501 24.50 25.54 3.83
#